data_AF-A0A429M6Q0-F1
#
_entry.id   AF-A0A429M6Q0-F1
#
_cell.length_a   1.000
_cell.length_b   1.000
_cell.length_c   1.000
_cell.angle_alpha   90.00
_cell.angle_beta   90.00
_cell.angle_gamma   90.00
#
_symmetry.space_group_name_H-M   'P 1'
#
loop_
_entity.id
_entity.type
_entity.pdbx_description
1 polymer ?
#
loop_
_entity_poly.entity_id
_entity_poly.type
_entity_poly.pdbx_seq_one_letter_code
_entity_poly.pdbx_strand_id
1 'polypeptide(L)' 'ENELPREFVYPVEQYPEKIKSLNLDKTPKIRGILQGIKGQYLIFDIGVINIRKYTGYELIVRA' A
#
# COMPACT_ATOMS: atom_id res chain seq x y z
N GLU A 1 -12.70 -14.99 25.75
CA GLU A 1 -12.05 -13.81 26.35
C GLU A 1 -10.54 -13.99 26.60
N ASN A 2 -9.82 -14.84 25.85
CA ASN A 2 -8.35 -14.98 25.94
C ASN A 2 -7.75 -15.02 24.52
N GLU A 3 -7.92 -13.96 23.73
CA GLU A 3 -7.18 -13.85 22.47
C GLU A 3 -5.82 -13.20 22.75
N LEU A 4 -4.74 -13.92 22.41
CA LEU A 4 -3.38 -13.40 22.52
C LEU A 4 -3.08 -12.44 21.37
N PRO A 5 -2.19 -11.44 21.57
CA PRO A 5 -1.76 -10.55 20.49
C PRO A 5 -1.22 -11.33 19.29
N ARG A 6 -1.64 -10.96 18.09
CA ARG A 6 -1.10 -11.52 16.84
C ARG A 6 0.01 -10.64 16.32
N GLU A 7 1.12 -11.26 15.96
CA GLU A 7 2.22 -10.61 15.27
C GLU A 7 2.11 -10.84 13.76
N PHE A 8 2.34 -9.79 12.98
CA PHE A 8 2.33 -9.83 11.53
C PHE A 8 3.61 -9.22 11.00
N VAL A 9 4.28 -9.94 10.11
CA VAL A 9 5.46 -9.43 9.39
C VAL A 9 4.99 -8.83 8.08
N TYR A 10 5.30 -7.55 7.89
CA TYR A 10 5.05 -6.83 6.65
C TYR A 10 6.38 -6.60 5.95
N PRO A 11 6.81 -7.50 5.05
CA PRO A 11 8.11 -7.38 4.41
C PRO A 11 8.18 -6.13 3.54
N VAL A 12 9.36 -5.52 3.52
CA VAL A 12 9.70 -4.44 2.60
C VAL A 12 11.03 -4.83 1.96
N GLU A 13 11.01 -5.16 0.68
CA GLU A 13 12.19 -5.50 -0.11
C GLU A 13 13.03 -4.25 -0.37
N GLN A 14 12.38 -3.14 -0.67
CA GLN A 14 13.03 -1.86 -0.95
C GLN A 14 12.20 -0.69 -0.42
N TYR A 15 12.86 0.19 0.34
CA TYR A 15 12.27 1.48 0.68
C TYR A 15 12.51 2.49 -0.46
N PRO A 16 11.52 3.34 -0.78
CA PRO A 16 11.69 4.33 -1.82
C PRO A 16 12.70 5.39 -1.36
N GLU A 17 13.65 5.76 -2.22
CA GLU A 17 14.61 6.84 -1.95
C GLU A 17 13.91 8.18 -1.69
N LYS A 18 12.80 8.40 -2.41
CA LYS A 18 11.93 9.57 -2.24
C LYS A 18 10.48 9.12 -2.21
N ILE A 19 9.74 9.58 -1.19
CA ILE A 19 8.32 9.28 -1.07
C ILE A 19 7.54 10.12 -2.09
N LYS A 20 7.02 9.45 -3.13
CA LYS A 20 6.04 10.01 -4.07
C LYS A 20 4.67 9.43 -3.75
N SER A 21 3.73 10.28 -3.36
CA SER A 21 2.37 9.85 -3.07
C SER A 21 1.60 9.52 -4.36
N LEU A 22 1.06 8.31 -4.42
CA LEU A 22 0.21 7.82 -5.48
C LEU A 22 -1.25 8.17 -5.17
N ASN A 23 -1.92 8.85 -6.12
CA ASN A 23 -3.27 9.38 -5.93
C ASN A 23 -4.23 8.89 -7.03
N LEU A 24 -5.20 8.05 -6.68
CA LEU A 24 -6.19 7.51 -7.62
C LEU A 24 -7.18 8.57 -8.13
N ASP A 25 -7.42 9.65 -7.38
CA ASP A 25 -8.29 10.76 -7.83
C ASP A 25 -7.67 11.50 -9.02
N LYS A 26 -6.33 11.55 -9.06
CA LYS A 26 -5.55 12.18 -10.15
C LYS A 26 -5.16 11.19 -11.23
N THR A 27 -4.92 9.94 -10.85
CA THR A 27 -4.45 8.87 -11.72
C THR A 27 -5.21 7.59 -11.39
N PRO A 28 -6.41 7.37 -11.97
CA PRO A 28 -7.33 6.31 -11.57
C PRO A 28 -6.81 4.89 -11.76
N LYS A 29 -5.77 4.73 -12.57
CA LYS A 29 -5.11 3.46 -12.83
C LYS A 29 -3.64 3.57 -12.52
N ILE A 30 -3.17 2.72 -11.61
CA ILE A 30 -1.79 2.67 -11.18
C ILE A 30 -1.28 1.26 -11.45
N ARG A 31 -0.06 1.16 -11.96
CA ARG A 31 0.62 -0.11 -12.20
C ARG A 31 2.07 0.05 -11.76
N GLY A 32 2.55 -0.90 -10.97
CA GLY A 32 3.89 -0.93 -10.43
C GLY A 32 4.15 -2.26 -9.75
N ILE A 33 5.40 -2.49 -9.36
CA ILE A 33 5.81 -3.66 -8.58
C ILE A 33 5.60 -3.34 -7.11
N LEU A 34 4.84 -4.16 -6.39
CA LEU A 34 4.69 -4.03 -4.93
C LEU A 34 6.01 -4.46 -4.27
N GLN A 35 6.71 -3.51 -3.66
CA GLN A 35 8.01 -3.73 -3.00
C GLN A 35 7.88 -3.82 -1.48
N GLY A 36 6.72 -3.47 -0.90
CA GLY A 36 6.53 -3.65 0.52
C GLY A 36 5.22 -3.10 1.08
N ILE A 37 4.99 -3.39 2.35
CA ILE A 37 3.83 -2.94 3.12
C ILE A 37 4.32 -2.31 4.43
N LYS A 38 3.77 -1.15 4.80
CA LYS A 38 4.02 -0.51 6.10
C LYS A 38 2.72 0.02 6.67
N GLY A 39 2.06 -0.75 7.54
CA GLY A 39 0.74 -0.40 8.07
C GLY A 39 -0.28 -0.16 6.94
N GLN A 40 -0.84 1.05 6.86
CA GLN A 40 -1.81 1.44 5.82
C GLN A 40 -1.19 1.83 4.47
N TYR A 41 0.11 1.63 4.29
CA TYR A 41 0.82 2.04 3.08
C TYR A 41 1.27 0.82 2.28
N LEU A 42 0.92 0.82 0.99
CA LEU A 42 1.53 -0.08 0.00
C LEU A 42 2.64 0.68 -0.71
N ILE A 43 3.81 0.08 -0.79
CA ILE A 43 5.03 0.65 -1.38
C ILE A 43 5.22 0.00 -2.73
N PHE A 44 5.16 0.79 -3.79
CA PHE A 44 5.48 0.38 -5.15
C PHE A 44 6.80 1.02 -5.60
N ASP A 45 7.45 0.41 -6.59
CA ASP A 45 8.62 0.95 -7.30
C ASP A 45 8.42 2.38 -7.86
N ILE A 46 7.17 2.75 -8.16
CA ILE A 46 6.79 4.07 -8.69
C ILE A 46 6.30 5.06 -7.62
N GLY A 47 6.16 4.64 -6.37
CA GLY A 47 5.68 5.48 -5.27
C GLY A 47 4.89 4.73 -4.20
N VAL A 48 4.31 5.48 -3.26
CA VAL A 48 3.60 4.92 -2.10
C VAL A 48 2.14 5.34 -2.14
N ILE A 49 1.23 4.41 -1.90
CA ILE A 49 -0.20 4.68 -1.77
C ILE A 49 -0.67 4.43 -0.34
N ASN A 50 -1.45 5.36 0.21
CA ASN A 50 -2.17 5.15 1.46
C ASN A 50 -3.54 4.54 1.14
N ILE A 51 -3.75 3.27 1.48
CA ILE A 51 -5.00 2.57 1.15
C ILE A 51 -6.17 3.06 1.99
N ARG A 52 -5.94 3.58 3.21
CA ARG A 52 -7.01 4.13 4.07
C ARG A 52 -7.73 5.30 3.42
N LYS A 53 -7.03 6.08 2.58
CA LYS A 53 -7.63 7.20 1.84
C LYS A 53 -8.82 6.74 0.96
N TYR A 54 -8.77 5.52 0.44
CA TYR A 54 -9.77 4.99 -0.49
C TYR A 54 -10.80 4.09 0.19
N THR A 55 -10.95 4.22 1.51
CA THR A 55 -12.02 3.55 2.23
C THR A 55 -13.36 4.07 1.69
N GLY A 56 -14.16 3.21 1.07
CA GLY A 56 -15.44 3.57 0.42
C GLY A 56 -15.38 3.67 -1.11
N TYR A 57 -14.22 3.49 -1.74
CA TYR A 57 -14.10 3.38 -3.19
C TYR A 57 -14.37 1.93 -3.63
N GLU A 58 -14.97 1.75 -4.79
CA GLU A 58 -14.92 0.47 -5.50
C GLU A 58 -13.56 0.37 -6.21
N LEU A 59 -12.73 -0.57 -5.76
CA LEU A 59 -11.39 -0.79 -6.30
C LEU A 59 -11.28 -2.19 -6.91
N ILE A 60 -10.62 -2.26 -8.08
CA ILE A 60 -10.26 -3.52 -8.72
C ILE A 60 -8.74 -3.70 -8.62
N VAL A 61 -8.31 -4.75 -7.92
CA VAL A 61 -6.90 -5.13 -7.82
C VAL A 61 -6.62 -6.27 -8.78
N ARG A 62 -5.49 -6.22 -9.50
CA ARG A 62 -5.04 -7.26 -10.42
C ARG A 62 -3.54 -7.50 -10.21
N ALA A 63 -3.14 -8.76 -10.19
CA ALA A 63 -1.74 -9.20 -10.22
C ALA A 63 -1.26 -9.39 -11.67
#